data_AF-A0A952K6I0-F1
#
_entry.id   AF-A0A952K6I0-F1
#
_cell.length_a   1.000
_cell.length_b   1.000
_cell.length_c   1.000
_cell.angle_alpha   90.00
_cell.angle_beta   90.00
_cell.angle_gamma   90.00
#
_symmetry.space_group_name_H-M   'P 1'
#
loop_
_entity.id
_entity.type
_entity.pdbx_description
1 polymer ?
#
loop_
_entity_poly.entity_id
_entity_poly.type
_entity_poly.pdbx_seq_one_letter_code
_entity_poly.pdbx_strand_id
1 'polypeptide(L)'
;VPTGAETLRLKSYLVMCRNTTRDFAEFAELVDAMETHTAAVVLASMDRYYCGDRSTKQWVATQLVRRLADPQPSDEHDTRMSGPEAEADWAKVRERCLSVAVAMLEEAR
;
A
#
# COMPACT_ATOMS: atom_id res chain seq x y z
N VAL A 1 12.79 -16.79 -7.50
CA VAL A 1 11.58 -15.93 -7.61
C VAL A 1 11.18 -15.53 -6.21
N PRO A 2 10.90 -14.24 -5.90
CA PRO A 2 10.48 -13.84 -4.56
C PRO A 2 9.11 -14.46 -4.21
N THR A 3 8.88 -14.71 -2.93
CA THR A 3 7.57 -15.10 -2.41
C THR A 3 6.54 -13.97 -2.56
N GLY A 4 5.25 -14.30 -2.44
CA GLY A 4 4.19 -13.29 -2.41
C GLY A 4 4.40 -12.26 -1.29
N ALA A 5 4.82 -12.71 -0.11
CA ALA A 5 5.09 -11.85 1.03
C ALA A 5 6.32 -10.93 0.83
N GLU A 6 7.36 -11.40 0.14
CA GLU A 6 8.51 -10.56 -0.24
C GLU A 6 8.11 -9.52 -1.28
N THR A 7 7.34 -9.93 -2.29
CA THR A 7 6.86 -9.05 -3.36
C THR A 7 5.96 -7.94 -2.80
N LEU A 8 5.01 -8.31 -1.93
CA LEU A 8 4.09 -7.37 -1.30
C LEU A 8 4.83 -6.33 -0.45
N ARG A 9 5.80 -6.75 0.37
CA ARG A 9 6.60 -5.82 1.18
C ARG A 9 7.41 -4.85 0.30
N LEU A 10 8.06 -5.36 -0.75
CA LEU A 10 8.80 -4.53 -1.68
C LEU A 10 7.88 -3.51 -2.38
N LYS A 11 6.72 -3.95 -2.89
CA LYS A 11 5.76 -3.07 -3.56
C LYS A 11 5.20 -2.00 -2.63
N SER A 12 4.89 -2.36 -1.39
CA SER A 12 4.41 -1.40 -0.38
C SER A 12 5.48 -0.38 0.00
N TYR A 13 6.75 -0.79 0.05
CA TYR A 13 7.86 0.15 0.19
C TYR A 13 7.96 1.10 -1.03
N LEU A 14 7.72 0.61 -2.25
CA LEU A 14 7.71 1.46 -3.45
C LEU A 14 6.53 2.45 -3.46
N VAL A 15 5.34 2.06 -3.00
CA VAL A 15 4.21 2.98 -2.77
C VAL A 15 4.64 4.14 -1.88
N MET A 16 5.37 3.84 -0.80
CA MET A 16 5.89 4.88 0.10
C MET A 16 6.88 5.82 -0.59
N CYS A 17 7.82 5.29 -1.36
CA CYS A 17 8.90 6.05 -1.99
C CYS A 17 8.45 6.86 -3.22
N ARG A 18 7.63 6.27 -4.09
CA ARG A 18 7.28 6.82 -5.41
C ARG A 18 5.93 7.51 -5.42
N ASN A 19 4.96 6.95 -4.69
CA ASN A 19 3.63 7.51 -4.53
C ASN A 19 2.94 7.83 -5.88
N THR A 20 2.89 6.88 -6.82
CA THR A 20 2.18 7.08 -8.10
C THR A 20 0.90 6.26 -8.16
N THR A 21 -0.03 6.67 -9.01
CA THR A 21 -1.30 5.97 -9.27
C THR A 21 -1.05 4.52 -9.68
N ARG A 22 0.01 4.28 -10.47
CA ARG A 22 0.45 2.91 -10.84
C ARG A 22 0.90 2.10 -9.64
N ASP A 23 1.69 2.66 -8.72
CA ASP A 23 2.15 1.91 -7.55
C ASP A 23 0.97 1.44 -6.69
N PHE A 24 -0.07 2.27 -6.54
CA PHE A 24 -1.29 1.90 -5.82
C PHE A 24 -2.12 0.85 -6.57
N ALA A 25 -2.25 0.96 -7.90
CA ALA A 25 -2.97 -0.04 -8.71
C ALA A 25 -2.28 -1.42 -8.64
N GLU A 26 -0.96 -1.46 -8.83
CA GLU A 26 -0.18 -2.71 -8.72
C GLU A 26 -0.22 -3.30 -7.30
N PHE A 27 -0.26 -2.45 -6.27
CA PHE A 27 -0.47 -2.89 -4.89
C PHE A 27 -1.86 -3.53 -4.71
N ALA A 28 -2.92 -2.89 -5.21
CA ALA A 28 -4.28 -3.41 -5.11
C ALA A 28 -4.43 -4.76 -5.84
N GLU A 29 -3.86 -4.90 -7.04
CA GLU A 29 -3.84 -6.17 -7.78
C GLU A 29 -3.14 -7.29 -7.00
N LEU A 30 -2.01 -7.00 -6.34
CA LEU A 30 -1.31 -7.97 -5.51
C LEU A 30 -2.12 -8.39 -4.29
N VAL A 31 -2.82 -7.43 -3.69
CA VAL A 31 -3.72 -7.70 -2.56
C VAL A 31 -4.91 -8.53 -3.03
N ASP A 32 -5.49 -8.28 -4.20
CA ASP A 32 -6.60 -9.09 -4.75
C ASP A 32 -6.18 -10.55 -5.04
N ALA A 33 -4.89 -10.79 -5.30
CA ALA A 33 -4.34 -12.14 -5.45
C ALA A 33 -4.11 -12.86 -4.10
N MET A 34 -4.40 -12.23 -2.96
CA MET A 34 -4.30 -12.83 -1.62
C MET A 34 -5.44 -12.37 -0.70
N GLU A 35 -5.55 -12.93 0.50
CA GLU A 35 -6.54 -12.42 1.47
C GLU A 35 -6.05 -11.11 2.10
N THR A 36 -6.95 -10.13 2.29
CA THR A 36 -6.63 -8.83 2.90
C THR A 36 -5.96 -8.95 4.27
N HIS A 37 -6.42 -9.89 5.11
CA HIS A 37 -5.81 -10.16 6.41
C HIS A 37 -4.38 -10.73 6.27
N THR A 38 -4.14 -11.61 5.29
CA THR A 38 -2.77 -12.09 4.99
C THR A 38 -1.86 -10.93 4.59
N ALA A 39 -2.35 -10.02 3.76
CA ALA A 39 -1.60 -8.82 3.40
C ALA A 39 -1.29 -7.95 4.63
N ALA A 40 -2.26 -7.74 5.52
CA ALA A 40 -2.07 -6.97 6.76
C ALA A 40 -0.98 -7.58 7.66
N VAL A 41 -0.99 -8.89 7.90
CA VAL A 41 0.02 -9.60 8.70
C VAL A 41 1.42 -9.42 8.08
N VAL A 42 1.54 -9.56 6.76
CA VAL A 42 2.81 -9.36 6.06
C VAL A 42 3.31 -7.93 6.23
N LEU A 43 2.43 -6.94 6.08
CA LEU A 43 2.78 -5.53 6.11
C LEU A 43 3.03 -4.98 7.52
N ALA A 44 2.41 -5.55 8.55
CA ALA A 44 2.72 -5.25 9.94
C ALA A 44 4.20 -5.56 10.27
N SER A 45 4.81 -6.52 9.57
CA SER A 45 6.22 -6.88 9.73
C SER A 45 7.20 -5.97 8.98
N MET A 46 6.72 -4.94 8.26
CA MET A 46 7.59 -4.10 7.43
C MET A 46 8.74 -3.45 8.20
N ASP A 47 8.50 -3.05 9.44
CA ASP A 47 9.51 -2.40 10.29
C ASP A 47 10.72 -3.31 10.56
N ARG A 48 10.56 -4.65 10.46
CA ARG A 48 11.67 -5.59 10.58
C ARG A 48 12.64 -5.53 9.39
N TYR A 49 12.15 -5.14 8.22
CA TYR A 49 12.89 -5.26 6.95
C TYR A 49 13.24 -3.92 6.32
N TYR A 50 12.47 -2.87 6.59
CA TYR A 50 12.57 -1.57 5.92
C TYR A 50 12.83 -0.40 6.87
N CYS A 51 12.92 -0.61 8.18
CA CYS A 51 13.45 0.42 9.08
C CYS A 51 14.92 0.69 8.76
N GLY A 52 15.28 1.95 8.55
CA GLY A 52 16.68 2.39 8.49
C GLY A 52 17.40 2.25 9.83
N ASP A 53 18.57 2.88 9.97
CA ASP A 53 19.31 2.85 11.23
C ASP A 53 18.45 3.32 12.42
N ARG A 54 18.55 2.59 13.53
CA ARG A 54 17.66 2.59 14.71
C ARG A 54 17.53 3.95 15.40
N SER A 55 18.36 4.92 15.01
CA SER A 55 18.40 6.29 15.53
C SER A 55 17.25 7.17 15.02
N THR A 56 16.64 6.84 13.87
CA THR A 56 15.43 7.51 13.40
C THR A 56 14.29 6.50 13.40
N LYS A 57 13.43 6.57 14.42
CA LYS A 57 12.21 5.77 14.55
C LYS A 57 11.20 6.15 13.44
N GLN A 58 11.49 5.81 12.18
CA GLN A 58 10.53 5.90 11.09
C GLN A 58 9.82 4.55 11.00
N TRP A 59 8.65 4.45 11.62
CA TRP A 59 7.84 3.23 11.64
C TRP A 59 7.18 3.11 10.27
N VAL A 60 7.84 2.40 9.36
CA VAL A 60 7.43 2.26 7.97
C VAL A 60 6.03 1.65 7.89
N ALA A 61 5.71 0.67 8.73
CA ALA A 61 4.36 0.08 8.80
C ALA A 61 3.31 1.14 9.18
N THR A 62 3.58 1.98 10.18
CA THR A 62 2.66 3.07 10.57
C THR A 62 2.49 4.11 9.47
N GLN A 63 3.59 4.48 8.80
CA GLN A 63 3.54 5.43 7.70
C GLN A 63 2.83 4.87 6.48
N LEU A 64 2.96 3.56 6.23
CA LEU A 64 2.22 2.86 5.19
C LEU A 64 0.72 2.85 5.47
N VAL A 65 0.29 2.56 6.71
CA VAL A 65 -1.14 2.63 7.10
C VAL A 65 -1.72 4.00 6.72
N ARG A 66 -1.02 5.09 7.07
CA ARG A 66 -1.47 6.45 6.75
C ARG A 66 -1.58 6.67 5.24
N ARG A 67 -0.60 6.17 4.48
CA ARG A 67 -0.57 6.31 3.02
C ARG A 67 -1.68 5.52 2.32
N LEU A 68 -2.03 4.35 2.86
CA LEU A 68 -3.09 3.50 2.31
C LEU A 68 -4.49 3.95 2.75
N ALA A 69 -4.64 4.53 3.94
CA ALA A 69 -5.91 5.03 4.45
C ALA A 69 -6.44 6.23 3.64
N ASP A 70 -5.55 7.06 3.10
CA ASP A 70 -5.88 8.20 2.25
C ASP A 70 -4.88 8.30 1.08
N PRO A 71 -5.07 7.52 -0.01
CA PRO A 71 -4.16 7.54 -1.15
C PRO A 71 -4.21 8.87 -1.90
N GLN A 72 -3.08 9.60 -1.89
CA GLN A 72 -2.87 10.87 -2.58
C GLN A 72 -1.66 10.75 -3.52
N PRO A 73 -1.81 10.14 -4.72
CA PRO A 73 -0.68 9.91 -5.61
C PRO A 73 -0.16 11.22 -6.22
N SER A 74 1.15 11.30 -6.39
CA SER A 74 1.87 12.46 -6.92
C SER A 74 1.51 12.84 -8.35
N ASP A 75 0.95 11.89 -9.11
CA ASP A 75 0.49 12.05 -10.50
C ASP A 75 -1.04 12.10 -10.61
N GLU A 76 -1.78 12.31 -9.50
CA GLU A 76 -3.26 12.33 -9.49
C GLU A 76 -3.88 13.37 -10.44
N HIS A 77 -3.15 14.47 -10.69
CA HIS A 77 -3.60 15.56 -11.55
C HIS A 77 -3.21 15.37 -13.03
N ASP A 78 -2.50 14.30 -13.37
CA ASP A 78 -2.08 14.05 -14.75
C ASP A 78 -3.30 13.60 -15.57
N THR A 79 -3.60 14.29 -16.67
CA THR A 79 -4.88 14.23 -17.40
C THR A 79 -5.23 12.83 -17.94
N ARG A 80 -4.28 11.87 -17.90
CA ARG A 80 -4.39 10.49 -18.40
C ARG A 80 -5.41 9.61 -17.70
N MET A 81 -5.93 10.01 -16.53
CA MET A 81 -6.95 9.26 -15.77
C MET A 81 -8.37 9.82 -15.95
N SER A 82 -8.62 10.68 -16.94
CA SER A 82 -9.89 11.39 -17.07
C SER A 82 -10.97 10.55 -17.77
N GLY A 83 -12.01 10.15 -17.02
CA GLY A 83 -13.19 9.48 -17.54
C GLY A 83 -13.93 8.67 -16.46
N PRO A 84 -15.24 8.41 -16.60
CA PRO A 84 -16.04 7.74 -15.57
C PRO A 84 -15.56 6.33 -15.23
N GLU A 85 -15.02 5.59 -16.21
CA GLU A 85 -14.45 4.26 -16.00
C GLU A 85 -13.14 4.32 -15.17
N ALA A 86 -12.24 5.24 -15.52
CA ALA A 86 -11.00 5.45 -14.79
C ALA A 86 -11.24 5.94 -13.36
N GLU A 87 -12.27 6.78 -13.14
CA GLU A 87 -12.71 7.19 -11.80
C GLU A 87 -13.24 6.00 -10.97
N ALA A 88 -14.02 5.12 -11.60
CA ALA A 88 -14.57 3.94 -10.94
C ALA A 88 -13.46 2.93 -10.57
N ASP A 89 -12.49 2.71 -11.45
CA ASP A 89 -11.35 1.85 -11.16
C ASP A 89 -10.46 2.44 -10.07
N TRP A 90 -10.22 3.75 -10.09
CA TRP A 90 -9.50 4.42 -9.01
C TRP A 90 -10.25 4.35 -7.66
N ALA A 91 -11.59 4.39 -7.67
CA ALA A 91 -12.39 4.17 -6.47
C ALA A 91 -12.17 2.77 -5.88
N LYS A 92 -12.12 1.71 -6.71
CA LYS A 92 -11.81 0.34 -6.25
C LYS A 92 -10.41 0.25 -5.64
N VAL A 93 -9.42 0.87 -6.27
CA VAL A 93 -8.04 0.90 -5.75
C VAL A 93 -8.00 1.55 -4.36
N ARG A 94 -8.67 2.69 -4.18
CA ARG A 94 -8.77 3.36 -2.87
C ARG A 94 -9.48 2.49 -1.82
N GLU A 95 -10.58 1.84 -2.18
CA GLU A 95 -11.31 0.94 -1.29
C GLU A 95 -10.42 -0.22 -0.80
N ARG A 96 -9.63 -0.81 -1.71
CA ARG A 96 -8.67 -1.87 -1.37
C ARG A 96 -7.56 -1.37 -0.46
N CYS A 97 -6.99 -0.21 -0.75
CA CYS A 97 -5.98 0.41 0.11
C CYS A 97 -6.52 0.65 1.53
N LEU A 98 -7.71 1.22 1.65
CA LEU A 98 -8.35 1.49 2.93
C LEU A 98 -8.62 0.19 3.71
N SER A 99 -9.11 -0.86 3.02
CA SER A 99 -9.37 -2.16 3.65
C SER A 99 -8.11 -2.79 4.25
N VAL A 100 -6.97 -2.70 3.55
CA VAL A 100 -5.68 -3.15 4.10
C VAL A 100 -5.21 -2.27 5.26
N ALA A 101 -5.36 -0.95 5.15
CA ALA A 101 -4.99 -0.02 6.23
C ALA A 101 -5.76 -0.32 7.53
N VAL A 102 -7.07 -0.58 7.42
CA VAL A 102 -7.92 -0.98 8.55
C VAL A 102 -7.45 -2.31 9.13
N ALA A 103 -7.26 -3.34 8.29
CA ALA A 103 -6.79 -4.64 8.74
C ALA A 103 -5.43 -4.56 9.45
N MET A 104 -4.49 -3.76 8.94
CA MET A 104 -3.19 -3.53 9.59
C MET A 104 -3.32 -2.86 10.97
N LEU A 105 -4.29 -1.97 11.16
CA LEU A 105 -4.56 -1.34 12.46
C LEU A 105 -5.20 -2.32 13.45
N GLU A 106 -6.00 -3.27 12.96
CA GLU A 106 -6.60 -4.34 13.76
C GLU A 106 -5.54 -5.36 14.22
N GLU A 107 -4.59 -5.73 13.35
CA GLU A 107 -3.46 -6.62 13.71
C GLU A 107 -2.51 -6.02 14.74
N ALA A 108 -2.47 -4.69 14.88
CA ALA A 108 -1.57 -3.99 15.80
C ALA A 108 -2.13 -3.84 17.22
N ARG A 109 -3.37 -4.28 17.48
CA ARG A 109 -4.03 -4.23 18.79
C ARG A 109 -3.69 -5.44 19.66
#